data_AF-A0A348PFU7-F1
#
_entry.id   AF-A0A348PFU7-F1
#
_cell.length_a   1.000
_cell.length_b   1.000
_cell.length_c   1.000
_cell.angle_alpha   90.00
_cell.angle_beta   90.00
_cell.angle_gamma   90.00
#
_symmetry.space_group_name_H-M   'P 1'
#
loop_
_entity.id
_entity.type
_entity.pdbx_description
1 polymer ?
#
loop_
_entity_poly.entity_id
_entity_poly.type
_entity_poly.pdbx_seq_one_letter_code
_entity_poly.pdbx_strand_id
1 'polypeptide(L)'
;MVPAAADKPAAIAASTRKFTYRARRSEGGALVKGVVEAHDHAAAVRELRHQGLAILSVELGDMAAAVGQESDPARLRRRLSKAMSKDDVVSFCQQLAVMLRTG
;
A
#
# COMPACT_ATOMS: atom_id res chain seq x y z
N MET A 1 24.06 -33.35 20.12
CA MET A 1 22.61 -33.62 19.99
C MET A 1 21.88 -32.75 21.01
N VAL A 2 21.43 -31.58 20.58
CA VAL A 2 20.67 -30.59 21.38
C VAL A 2 19.58 -30.06 20.46
N PRO A 3 18.27 -30.18 20.77
CA PRO A 3 17.24 -29.59 19.93
C PRO A 3 17.10 -28.10 20.30
N ALA A 4 17.37 -27.24 19.33
CA ALA A 4 17.13 -25.81 19.43
C ALA A 4 15.63 -25.51 19.29
N ALA A 5 15.18 -24.61 20.15
CA ALA A 5 13.84 -24.05 20.29
C ALA A 5 13.04 -23.98 18.98
N ALA A 6 11.89 -24.66 18.98
CA ALA A 6 10.83 -24.44 18.02
C ALA A 6 10.13 -23.11 18.34
N ASP A 7 10.63 -22.03 17.73
CA ASP A 7 9.89 -20.78 17.65
C ASP A 7 8.76 -20.98 16.63
N LYS A 8 7.56 -21.28 17.13
CA LYS A 8 6.33 -21.30 16.33
C LYS A 8 6.00 -19.84 15.96
N PRO A 9 6.05 -19.42 14.68
CA PRO A 9 5.46 -18.13 14.36
C PRO A 9 3.95 -18.30 14.44
N ALA A 10 3.36 -17.51 15.33
CA ALA A 10 1.94 -17.42 15.57
C ALA A 10 1.17 -17.37 14.24
N ALA A 11 0.24 -18.30 14.08
CA ALA A 11 -0.80 -18.24 13.09
C ALA A 11 -1.72 -17.05 13.42
N ILE A 12 -1.29 -15.85 13.08
CA ILE A 12 -2.19 -14.71 12.92
C ILE A 12 -3.04 -15.10 11.72
N ALA A 13 -4.35 -15.31 11.92
CA ALA A 13 -5.30 -15.62 10.86
C ALA A 13 -4.97 -14.75 9.64
N ALA A 14 -4.48 -15.40 8.58
CA ALA A 14 -3.77 -14.74 7.50
C ALA A 14 -4.76 -14.00 6.61
N SER A 15 -5.25 -12.84 7.05
CA SER A 15 -6.09 -11.99 6.23
C SER A 15 -5.24 -11.51 5.07
N THR A 16 -5.53 -11.97 3.85
CA THR A 16 -4.89 -11.46 2.66
C THR A 16 -5.21 -9.97 2.53
N ARG A 17 -4.17 -9.16 2.33
CA ARG A 17 -4.26 -7.71 2.18
C ARG A 17 -3.90 -7.35 0.75
N LYS A 18 -4.43 -6.24 0.26
CA LYS A 18 -4.10 -5.71 -1.05
C LYS A 18 -3.02 -4.67 -0.94
N PHE A 19 -2.03 -4.74 -1.80
CA PHE A 19 -0.89 -3.84 -1.87
C PHE A 19 -0.85 -3.21 -3.26
N THR A 20 -0.79 -1.89 -3.31
CA THR A 20 -0.53 -1.16 -4.55
C THR A 20 0.98 -1.12 -4.79
N TYR A 21 1.41 -1.45 -6.00
CA TYR A 21 2.80 -1.45 -6.37
C TYR A 21 3.08 -0.56 -7.57
N ARG A 22 4.30 -0.01 -7.60
CA ARG A 22 4.92 0.59 -8.77
C ARG A 22 6.21 -0.17 -9.02
N ALA A 23 6.34 -0.73 -10.21
CA ALA A 23 7.51 -1.48 -10.60
C ALA A 23 7.88 -1.16 -12.05
N ARG A 24 9.06 -1.62 -12.47
CA ARG A 24 9.57 -1.54 -13.83
C ARG A 24 9.73 -2.95 -14.38
N ARG A 25 9.29 -3.19 -15.61
CA ARG A 25 9.51 -4.47 -16.27
C ARG A 25 10.99 -4.61 -16.64
N SER A 26 11.62 -5.72 -16.27
CA SER A 26 13.07 -5.92 -16.45
C SER A 26 13.50 -5.91 -17.92
N GLU A 27 12.62 -6.28 -18.84
CA GLU A 27 12.93 -6.42 -20.28
C GLU A 27 12.79 -5.13 -21.10
N GLY A 28 12.23 -4.05 -20.55
CA GLY A 28 11.88 -2.90 -21.40
C GLY A 28 11.67 -1.57 -20.71
N GLY A 29 11.99 -1.45 -19.42
CA GLY A 29 11.94 -0.16 -18.72
C GLY A 29 10.54 0.41 -18.48
N ALA A 30 9.50 -0.22 -19.02
CA ALA A 30 8.12 0.20 -18.88
C ALA A 30 7.69 0.16 -17.41
N LEU A 31 7.18 1.30 -16.94
CA LEU A 31 6.58 1.44 -15.62
C LEU A 31 5.24 0.72 -15.58
N VAL A 32 5.10 -0.22 -14.65
CA VAL A 32 3.88 -0.97 -14.40
C VAL A 32 3.38 -0.59 -13.01
N LYS A 33 2.09 -0.27 -12.92
CA LYS A 33 1.41 -0.01 -11.65
C LYS A 33 0.26 -1.00 -11.53
N GLY A 34 0.06 -1.52 -10.34
CA GLY A 34 -0.99 -2.50 -10.12
C GLY A 34 -1.32 -2.70 -8.66
N VAL A 35 -2.21 -3.65 -8.41
CA VAL A 35 -2.54 -4.15 -7.08
C VAL A 35 -2.18 -5.63 -7.03
N VAL A 36 -1.50 -6.05 -5.96
CA VAL A 36 -1.19 -7.46 -5.66
C VAL A 36 -1.84 -7.83 -4.33
N GLU A 37 -2.26 -9.07 -4.19
CA GLU A 37 -2.85 -9.57 -2.95
C GLU A 37 -1.82 -10.45 -2.24
N ALA A 38 -1.50 -10.15 -0.99
CA ALA A 38 -0.51 -10.89 -0.22
C ALA A 38 -0.83 -10.86 1.28
N HIS A 39 -0.30 -11.82 2.02
CA HIS A 39 -0.49 -11.87 3.48
C HIS A 39 0.24 -10.73 4.20
N ASP A 40 1.43 -10.40 3.74
CA ASP A 40 2.26 -9.32 4.27
C ASP A 40 3.04 -8.61 3.17
N HIS A 41 3.69 -7.51 3.54
CA HIS A 41 4.50 -6.71 2.61
C HIS A 41 5.65 -7.53 2.01
N ALA A 42 6.29 -8.38 2.82
CA ALA A 42 7.40 -9.23 2.36
C ALA A 42 6.96 -10.28 1.33
N ALA A 43 5.76 -10.83 1.45
CA ALA A 43 5.15 -11.73 0.48
C ALA A 43 4.81 -10.98 -0.82
N ALA A 44 4.22 -9.78 -0.73
CA ALA A 44 3.95 -8.94 -1.91
C ALA A 44 5.23 -8.64 -2.71
N VAL A 45 6.31 -8.27 -2.01
CA VAL A 45 7.62 -8.01 -2.63
C VAL A 45 8.20 -9.26 -3.29
N ARG A 46 8.11 -10.42 -2.62
CA ARG A 46 8.60 -11.69 -3.18
C ARG A 46 7.84 -12.07 -4.45
N GLU A 47 6.53 -11.94 -4.44
CA GLU A 47 5.68 -12.27 -5.58
C GLU A 47 5.98 -11.37 -6.79
N LEU A 48 6.11 -10.06 -6.57
CA LEU A 48 6.49 -9.11 -7.62
C LEU A 48 7.89 -9.39 -8.19
N ARG A 49 8.85 -9.79 -7.36
CA ARG A 49 10.18 -10.21 -7.84
C ARG A 49 10.11 -11.51 -8.65
N HIS A 50 9.28 -12.46 -8.24
CA HIS A 50 9.10 -13.71 -8.98
C HIS A 50 8.52 -13.48 -10.38
N GLN A 51 7.70 -12.43 -10.55
CA GLN A 51 7.19 -11.96 -11.84
C GLN A 51 8.24 -11.20 -12.68
N GLY A 52 9.49 -11.11 -12.22
CA GLY A 52 10.57 -10.41 -12.94
C GLY A 52 10.41 -8.90 -12.95
N LEU A 53 9.68 -8.32 -11.98
CA LEU A 53 9.49 -6.88 -11.86
C LEU A 53 10.55 -6.26 -10.93
N ALA A 54 11.17 -5.17 -11.39
CA ALA A 54 12.04 -4.33 -10.57
C ALA A 54 11.17 -3.34 -9.77
N ILE A 55 11.02 -3.60 -8.47
CA ILE A 55 10.11 -2.87 -7.59
C ILE A 55 10.65 -1.46 -7.29
N LEU A 56 9.79 -0.44 -7.43
CA LEU A 56 10.09 0.95 -7.07
C LEU A 56 9.39 1.36 -5.77
N SER A 57 8.12 1.01 -5.60
CA SER A 57 7.36 1.22 -4.35
C SER A 57 6.30 0.14 -4.19
N VAL A 58 6.03 -0.25 -2.94
CA VAL A 58 4.92 -1.13 -2.54
C VAL A 58 4.30 -0.54 -1.29
N GLU A 59 3.02 -0.19 -1.38
CA GLU A 59 2.25 0.47 -0.32
C GLU A 59 1.00 -0.35 -0.01
N LEU A 60 0.51 -0.25 1.23
CA LEU A 60 -0.75 -0.89 1.62
C LEU A 60 -1.89 -0.25 0.82
N GLY A 61 -2.55 -1.05 -0.01
CA GLY A 61 -3.56 -0.62 -0.96
C GLY A 61 -4.97 -0.73 -0.40
N ASP A 62 -5.92 -0.29 -1.22
CA ASP A 62 -7.34 -0.42 -0.91
C ASP A 62 -7.79 -1.90 -1.02
N MET A 63 -8.42 -2.43 0.03
CA MET A 63 -8.99 -3.78 0.01
C MET A 63 -10.10 -3.94 -1.05
N ALA A 64 -10.77 -2.85 -1.43
CA ALA A 64 -11.80 -2.84 -2.46
C ALA A 64 -11.25 -2.77 -3.90
N ALA A 65 -9.94 -2.52 -4.09
CA ALA A 65 -9.35 -2.48 -5.43
C ALA A 65 -9.25 -3.89 -6.03
N ALA A 66 -9.47 -4.04 -7.35
CA ALA A 66 -9.28 -5.32 -8.01
C ALA A 66 -7.77 -5.61 -8.19
N VAL A 67 -7.38 -6.87 -8.02
CA VAL A 67 -6.00 -7.32 -8.26
C VAL A 67 -5.65 -7.08 -9.74
N GLY A 68 -4.47 -6.55 -10.01
CA GLY A 68 -4.01 -6.19 -11.36
C GLY A 68 -4.60 -4.88 -11.91
N GLN A 69 -5.50 -4.20 -11.19
CA GLN A 69 -6.01 -2.91 -11.65
C GLN A 69 -4.91 -1.85 -11.60
N GLU A 70 -4.77 -1.09 -12.69
CA GLU A 70 -3.83 0.02 -12.74
C GLU A 70 -4.18 1.08 -11.68
N SER A 71 -3.17 1.53 -10.93
CA SER A 71 -3.36 2.52 -9.88
C SER A 71 -3.69 3.88 -10.51
N ASP A 72 -4.99 4.19 -10.58
CA ASP A 72 -5.52 5.41 -11.18
C ASP A 72 -5.51 6.58 -10.16
N PRO A 73 -4.71 7.65 -10.39
CA PRO A 73 -4.69 8.82 -9.52
C PRO A 73 -6.03 9.57 -9.47
N ALA A 74 -6.87 9.48 -10.50
CA ALA A 74 -8.19 10.12 -10.51
C ALA A 74 -9.16 9.43 -9.54
N ARG A 75 -9.11 8.10 -9.43
CA ARG A 75 -9.83 7.35 -8.39
C ARG A 75 -9.39 7.74 -6.99
N LEU A 76 -8.08 7.88 -6.76
CA LEU A 76 -7.55 8.31 -5.47
C LEU A 76 -8.07 9.71 -5.12
N ARG A 77 -7.99 10.68 -6.05
CA ARG A 77 -8.54 12.03 -5.87
C ARG A 77 -10.04 12.02 -5.54
N ARG A 78 -10.83 11.24 -6.29
CA ARG A 78 -12.27 11.11 -6.05
C ARG A 78 -12.60 10.51 -4.68
N ARG A 79 -11.76 9.59 -4.20
CA ARG A 79 -11.91 9.00 -2.85
C ARG A 79 -11.55 10.01 -1.77
N LEU A 80 -10.42 10.71 -1.93
CA LEU A 80 -10.01 11.76 -1.00
C LEU A 80 -11.07 12.86 -0.89
N SER A 81 -11.66 13.29 -2.00
CA SER A 81 -12.76 14.25 -1.99
C SER A 81 -14.06 13.73 -1.37
N LYS A 82 -14.23 12.41 -1.25
CA LYS A 82 -15.37 11.80 -0.55
C LYS A 82 -15.09 11.62 0.96
N ALA A 83 -13.84 11.38 1.31
CA ALA A 83 -13.41 11.17 2.70
C ALA A 83 -13.16 12.48 3.45
N MET A 84 -12.79 13.55 2.74
CA MET A 84 -12.58 14.89 3.28
C MET A 84 -13.49 15.86 2.53
N SER A 85 -14.46 16.43 3.23
CA SER A 85 -15.25 17.51 2.69
C SER A 85 -14.42 18.80 2.62
N LYS A 86 -14.89 19.78 1.84
CA LYS A 86 -14.25 21.10 1.78
C LYS A 86 -14.24 21.78 3.16
N ASP A 87 -15.28 21.55 3.96
CA ASP A 87 -15.41 22.12 5.30
C ASP A 87 -14.45 21.47 6.30
N ASP A 88 -14.18 20.17 6.16
CA ASP A 88 -13.17 19.47 6.96
C ASP A 88 -11.78 20.03 6.69
N VAL A 89 -11.45 20.32 5.43
CA VAL A 89 -10.16 20.92 5.05
C VAL A 89 -10.01 22.32 5.65
N VAL A 90 -11.07 23.14 5.60
CA VAL A 90 -11.05 24.48 6.19
C VAL A 90 -10.88 24.41 7.70
N SER A 91 -11.65 23.55 8.37
CA SER A 91 -11.60 23.36 9.83
C SER A 91 -10.22 22.84 10.28
N PHE A 92 -9.66 21.88 9.55
CA PHE A 92 -8.33 21.35 9.80
C PHE A 92 -7.25 22.43 9.65
N CYS A 93 -7.28 23.22 8.57
CA CYS A 93 -6.34 24.32 8.37
C CYS A 93 -6.45 25.39 9.47
N GLN A 94 -7.65 25.68 9.97
CA GLN A 94 -7.85 26.59 11.09
C GLN A 94 -7.23 26.04 12.38
N GLN A 95 -7.47 24.76 12.68
CA GLN A 95 -6.88 24.09 13.85
C GLN A 95 -5.35 24.06 13.76
N LEU A 96 -4.81 23.70 12.60
CA LEU A 96 -3.36 23.77 12.34
C LEU A 96 -2.80 25.17 12.54
N ALA A 97 -3.47 26.20 12.03
CA ALA A 97 -3.03 27.57 12.18
C ALA A 97 -3.02 28.02 13.65
N VAL A 98 -3.99 27.57 14.46
CA VAL A 98 -4.01 27.80 15.91
C VAL A 98 -2.85 27.08 16.57
N MET A 99 -2.66 25.78 16.31
CA MET A 99 -1.57 24.99 16.89
C MET A 99 -0.20 25.57 16.54
N LEU A 100 0.04 25.94 15.28
CA LEU A 100 1.28 26.58 14.83
C LEU A 100 1.53 27.94 15.48
N ARG A 101 0.46 28.66 15.84
CA ARG A 101 0.56 29.95 16.52
C ARG A 101 0.84 29.80 18.00
N THR A 102 0.32 28.75 18.63
CA THR A 102 0.43 28.54 20.07
C THR A 102 1.62 27.67 20.48
N GLY A 103 2.21 26.91 19.55
CA GLY A 103 3.35 26.02 19.79
C GLY A 103 2.91 24.64 20.27
#